data_AF-A0A951MDW9-F1
#
_entry.id   AF-A0A951MDW9-F1
#
_cell.length_a   1.000
_cell.length_b   1.000
_cell.length_c   1.000
_cell.angle_alpha   90.00
_cell.angle_beta   90.00
_cell.angle_gamma   90.00
#
_symmetry.space_group_name_H-M   'P 1'
#
loop_
_entity.id
_entity.type
_entity.pdbx_description
1 polymer ?
#
loop_
_entity_poly.entity_id
_entity_poly.type
_entity_poly.pdbx_seq_one_letter_code
_entity_poly.pdbx_strand_id
1 'polypeptide(L)'
;MINLVLIGLCALIMVQSSPKSLDDLKWKNRVVLYFPQKDLDWQNPNDSLLLELEERKIIYFVIMDSVESNSDIVFSADYISKLSSRYKMGAKSPSWVLIGLDGGAKLRKEEVINWSYIFKTVDAMPMRQSEIRKTKSF
;
A
#
# COMPACT_ATOMS: atom_id res chain seq x y z
N MET A 1 28.12 51.03 26.94
CA MET A 1 27.13 50.40 26.03
C MET A 1 27.80 49.18 25.40
N ILE A 2 27.47 47.97 25.83
CA ILE A 2 28.02 46.72 25.26
C ILE A 2 26.86 46.04 24.52
N ASN A 3 26.98 45.94 23.19
CA ASN A 3 26.06 45.17 22.35
C ASN A 3 26.35 43.69 22.56
N LEU A 4 25.41 42.97 23.17
CA LEU A 4 25.42 41.52 23.23
C LEU A 4 24.82 41.01 21.91
N VAL A 5 25.67 40.54 21.00
CA VAL A 5 25.22 39.85 19.78
C VAL A 5 24.89 38.41 20.18
N LEU A 6 23.59 38.11 20.30
CA LEU A 6 23.09 36.76 20.54
C LEU A 6 23.13 35.99 19.20
N ILE A 7 24.20 35.23 18.96
CA ILE A 7 24.27 34.29 17.84
C ILE A 7 23.42 33.07 18.22
N GLY A 8 22.15 33.07 17.80
CA GLY A 8 21.28 31.92 17.89
C GLY A 8 21.79 30.82 16.95
N LEU A 9 22.28 29.72 17.53
CA LEU A 9 22.62 28.49 16.83
C LEU A 9 21.33 27.84 16.32
N CYS A 10 20.92 28.15 15.09
CA CYS A 10 19.90 27.38 14.38
C CYS A 10 20.48 25.99 14.07
N ALA A 11 20.21 25.02 14.95
CA ALA A 11 20.42 23.62 14.64
C ALA A 11 19.46 23.24 13.49
N LEU A 12 20.02 23.10 12.29
CA LEU A 12 19.36 22.43 11.17
C LEU A 12 19.08 20.99 11.61
N ILE A 13 17.85 20.74 12.05
CA ILE A 13 17.38 19.37 12.29
C ILE A 13 17.32 18.70 10.92
N MET A 14 18.36 17.94 10.58
CA MET A 14 18.33 17.02 9.45
C MET A 14 17.30 15.94 9.81
N VAL A 15 16.07 16.12 9.35
CA VAL A 15 15.04 15.07 9.40
C VAL A 15 15.52 13.96 8.48
N GLN A 16 16.17 12.95 9.05
CA GLN A 16 16.44 11.72 8.32
C GLN A 16 15.11 10.98 8.17
N SER A 17 14.50 11.08 6.98
CA SER A 17 13.33 10.28 6.66
C SER A 17 13.75 8.82 6.52
N SER A 18 13.24 7.97 7.41
CA SER A 18 13.41 6.53 7.27
C SER A 18 12.75 6.05 5.97
N PRO A 19 13.33 5.06 5.25
CA PRO A 19 12.70 4.46 4.09
C PRO A 19 11.29 3.97 4.42
N LYS A 20 10.33 4.24 3.54
CA LYS A 20 8.93 3.81 3.72
C LYS A 20 8.80 2.30 3.60
N SER A 21 7.82 1.76 4.31
CA SER A 21 7.52 0.33 4.40
C SER A 21 6.01 0.08 4.47
N LEU A 22 5.60 -1.18 4.37
CA LEU A 22 4.21 -1.56 4.61
C LEU A 22 3.74 -1.27 6.05
N ASP A 23 4.67 -1.14 7.00
CA ASP A 23 4.30 -0.81 8.38
C ASP A 23 3.79 0.63 8.51
N ASP A 24 4.23 1.54 7.65
CA ASP A 24 3.72 2.92 7.57
C ASP A 24 2.23 3.00 7.19
N LEU A 25 1.73 1.93 6.55
CA LEU A 25 0.36 1.78 6.07
C LEU A 25 -0.56 1.07 7.06
N LYS A 26 -0.01 0.45 8.11
CA LYS A 26 -0.79 -0.22 9.15
C LYS A 26 -1.81 0.75 9.76
N TRP A 27 -2.99 0.21 10.01
CA TRP A 27 -4.18 0.86 10.57
C TRP A 27 -4.75 2.01 9.72
N LYS A 28 -4.11 2.36 8.60
CA LYS A 28 -4.55 3.39 7.66
C LYS A 28 -5.11 2.78 6.39
N ASN A 29 -4.37 1.84 5.80
CA ASN A 29 -4.69 1.27 4.48
C ASN A 29 -4.56 -0.25 4.48
N ARG A 30 -5.42 -0.88 3.70
CA ARG A 30 -5.25 -2.25 3.23
C ARG A 30 -4.33 -2.18 2.01
N VAL A 31 -3.50 -3.19 1.82
CA VAL A 31 -2.53 -3.19 0.71
C VAL A 31 -2.80 -4.37 -0.21
N VAL A 32 -2.81 -4.11 -1.51
CA VAL A 32 -2.76 -5.16 -2.53
C VAL A 32 -1.40 -5.11 -3.21
N LEU A 33 -0.61 -6.16 -3.05
CA LEU A 33 0.61 -6.35 -3.84
C LEU A 33 0.25 -7.20 -5.04
N TYR A 34 0.51 -6.70 -6.25
CA TYR A 34 0.32 -7.45 -7.49
C TYR A 34 1.66 -7.68 -8.19
N PHE A 35 1.93 -8.93 -8.53
CA PHE A 35 3.11 -9.38 -9.25
C PHE A 35 2.63 -9.97 -10.59
N PRO A 36 2.45 -9.14 -11.63
CA PRO A 36 2.06 -9.62 -12.94
C PRO A 36 3.18 -10.47 -13.56
N GLN A 37 2.83 -11.19 -14.62
CA GLN A 37 3.82 -11.81 -15.50
C GLN A 37 4.42 -10.73 -16.42
N LYS A 38 5.67 -10.93 -16.87
CA LYS A 38 6.45 -9.93 -17.61
C LYS A 38 5.72 -9.35 -18.85
N ASP A 39 4.90 -10.16 -19.52
CA ASP A 39 4.20 -9.78 -20.75
C ASP A 39 2.71 -9.45 -20.51
N LEU A 40 2.27 -9.41 -19.25
CA LEU A 40 0.89 -9.06 -18.91
C LEU A 40 0.76 -7.55 -18.81
N ASP A 41 -0.06 -6.98 -19.68
CA ASP A 41 -0.36 -5.55 -19.69
C ASP A 41 -1.19 -5.14 -18.47
N TRP A 42 -0.67 -4.18 -17.70
CA TRP A 42 -1.39 -3.61 -16.57
C TRP A 42 -2.33 -2.52 -17.08
N GLN A 43 -3.63 -2.75 -16.91
CA GLN A 43 -4.63 -1.74 -17.22
C GLN A 43 -4.82 -0.83 -16.02
N ASN A 44 -4.52 0.45 -16.22
CA ASN A 44 -4.75 1.45 -15.20
C ASN A 44 -6.22 1.46 -14.74
N PRO A 45 -6.46 1.53 -13.42
CA PRO A 45 -7.81 1.67 -12.88
C PRO A 45 -8.51 2.89 -13.45
N ASN A 46 -9.78 2.73 -13.82
CA ASN A 46 -10.66 3.84 -14.15
C ASN A 46 -11.12 4.56 -12.86
N ASP A 47 -11.73 5.73 -13.02
CA ASP A 47 -12.20 6.55 -11.89
C ASP A 47 -13.17 5.80 -10.97
N SER A 48 -14.07 4.97 -11.53
CA SER A 48 -15.00 4.19 -10.73
C SER A 48 -14.29 3.19 -9.82
N LEU A 49 -13.25 2.52 -10.33
CA LEU A 49 -12.46 1.58 -9.56
C LEU A 49 -11.63 2.31 -8.49
N LEU A 50 -11.10 3.49 -8.80
CA LEU A 50 -10.38 4.31 -7.82
C LEU A 50 -11.27 4.71 -6.64
N LEU A 51 -12.52 5.08 -6.89
CA LEU A 51 -13.50 5.36 -5.82
C LEU A 51 -13.77 4.14 -4.93
N GLU A 52 -13.95 2.95 -5.52
CA GLU A 52 -14.16 1.72 -4.74
C GLU A 52 -12.93 1.34 -3.88
N LEU A 53 -11.73 1.59 -4.41
CA LEU A 53 -10.47 1.41 -3.69
C LEU A 53 -10.37 2.38 -2.50
N GLU A 54 -10.66 3.66 -2.73
CA GLU A 54 -10.63 4.70 -1.71
C GLU A 54 -11.62 4.41 -0.58
N GLU A 55 -12.87 4.06 -0.91
CA GLU A 55 -13.93 3.72 0.06
C GLU A 55 -13.51 2.59 1.00
N ARG A 56 -12.73 1.63 0.49
CA ARG A 56 -12.21 0.46 1.22
C ARG A 56 -10.82 0.68 1.80
N LYS A 57 -10.26 1.88 1.65
CA LYS A 57 -8.91 2.26 2.07
C LYS A 57 -7.83 1.35 1.47
N ILE A 58 -7.97 0.96 0.21
CA ILE A 58 -7.03 0.07 -0.48
C ILE A 58 -6.00 0.89 -1.24
N ILE A 59 -4.72 0.60 -0.97
CA ILE A 59 -3.60 1.02 -1.82
C ILE A 59 -3.08 -0.22 -2.54
N TYR A 60 -2.81 -0.11 -3.83
CA TYR A 60 -2.16 -1.17 -4.59
C TYR A 60 -0.74 -0.81 -4.98
N PHE A 61 0.09 -1.84 -5.12
CA PHE A 61 1.41 -1.75 -5.73
C PHE A 61 1.53 -2.85 -6.77
N VAL A 62 1.64 -2.47 -8.04
CA VAL A 62 1.92 -3.37 -9.15
C VAL A 62 3.42 -3.39 -9.36
N ILE A 63 4.06 -4.54 -9.11
CA ILE A 63 5.51 -4.69 -9.05
C ILE A 63 5.98 -5.38 -10.34
N MET A 64 6.43 -4.57 -11.29
CA MET A 64 7.02 -4.95 -12.59
C MET A 64 8.49 -4.52 -12.63
N ASP A 65 8.98 -4.09 -13.81
CA ASP A 65 10.26 -3.40 -13.94
C ASP A 65 10.24 -2.01 -13.25
N SER A 66 9.05 -1.38 -13.23
CA SER A 66 8.70 -0.23 -12.38
C SER A 66 7.58 -0.60 -11.41
N VAL A 67 7.33 0.26 -10.42
CA VAL A 67 6.21 0.11 -9.49
C VAL A 67 5.13 1.12 -9.84
N GLU A 68 3.92 0.62 -10.10
CA GLU A 68 2.72 1.45 -10.28
C GLU A 68 1.81 1.36 -9.05
N SER A 69 1.15 2.46 -8.70
CA SER A 69 0.40 2.59 -7.45
C SER A 69 -0.64 3.70 -7.53
N ASN A 70 -1.72 3.60 -6.76
CA ASN A 70 -2.68 4.70 -6.52
C ASN A 70 -2.30 5.58 -5.31
N SER A 71 -1.03 5.59 -4.91
CA SER A 71 -0.52 6.34 -3.77
C SER A 71 0.86 6.91 -4.07
N ASP A 72 1.17 8.08 -3.50
CA ASP A 72 2.47 8.74 -3.57
C ASP A 72 3.58 8.03 -2.77
N ILE A 73 3.28 6.89 -2.16
CA ILE A 73 4.28 6.11 -1.42
C ILE A 73 5.24 5.44 -2.38
N VAL A 74 6.51 5.79 -2.24
CA VAL A 74 7.61 5.19 -2.98
C VAL A 74 8.44 4.33 -2.04
N PHE A 75 8.61 3.06 -2.40
CA PHE A 75 9.49 2.14 -1.71
C PHE A 75 10.87 2.11 -2.36
N SER A 76 11.93 1.85 -1.58
CA SER A 76 13.26 1.63 -2.14
C SER A 76 13.31 0.34 -2.96
N ALA A 77 14.20 0.28 -3.95
CA ALA A 77 14.41 -0.93 -4.77
C ALA A 77 14.68 -2.17 -3.90
N ASP A 78 15.55 -2.04 -2.89
CA ASP A 78 15.83 -3.10 -1.92
C ASP A 78 14.57 -3.59 -1.19
N TYR A 79 13.67 -2.68 -0.83
CA TYR A 79 12.41 -3.05 -0.17
C TYR A 79 11.47 -3.76 -1.14
N ILE A 80 11.37 -3.30 -2.39
CA ILE A 80 10.62 -4.00 -3.45
C ILE A 80 11.16 -5.42 -3.67
N SER A 81 12.48 -5.62 -3.71
CA SER A 81 13.08 -6.96 -3.81
C SER A 81 12.70 -7.85 -2.63
N LYS A 82 12.67 -7.30 -1.40
CA LYS A 82 12.21 -8.02 -0.20
C LYS A 82 10.73 -8.39 -0.28
N LEU A 83 9.87 -7.48 -0.76
CA LEU A 83 8.45 -7.75 -0.97
C LEU A 83 8.25 -8.87 -2.00
N SER A 84 8.94 -8.81 -3.14
CA SER A 84 8.91 -9.85 -4.17
C SER A 84 9.35 -11.21 -3.62
N SER A 85 10.48 -11.26 -2.90
CA SER A 85 10.95 -12.50 -2.26
C SER A 85 9.92 -13.07 -1.28
N ARG A 86 9.33 -12.21 -0.44
CA ARG A 86 8.37 -12.62 0.60
C ARG A 86 7.01 -13.06 0.04
N TYR A 87 6.48 -12.37 -0.96
CA TYR A 87 5.07 -12.50 -1.36
C TYR A 87 4.87 -13.14 -2.74
N LYS A 88 5.82 -12.99 -3.68
CA LYS A 88 5.77 -13.70 -4.96
C LYS A 88 6.15 -15.17 -4.79
N MET A 89 7.09 -15.48 -3.90
CA MET A 89 7.51 -16.84 -3.50
C MET A 89 7.70 -17.85 -4.66
N GLY A 90 8.24 -17.39 -5.80
CA GLY A 90 8.50 -18.26 -6.96
C GLY A 90 7.28 -18.58 -7.84
N ALA A 91 6.14 -17.89 -7.63
CA ALA A 91 5.00 -17.99 -8.53
C ALA A 91 5.42 -17.74 -9.99
N LYS A 92 5.06 -18.68 -10.86
CA LYS A 92 5.35 -18.63 -12.31
C LYS A 92 4.22 -17.97 -13.12
N SER A 93 3.08 -17.77 -12.46
CA SER A 93 1.90 -17.08 -12.99
C SER A 93 1.77 -15.70 -12.34
N PRO A 94 0.92 -14.80 -12.88
CA PRO A 94 0.50 -13.60 -12.16
C PRO A 94 0.03 -13.98 -10.76
N SER A 95 0.36 -13.16 -9.76
CA SER A 95 -0.02 -13.43 -8.38
C SER A 95 -0.25 -12.14 -7.61
N TRP A 96 -1.13 -12.19 -6.63
CA TRP A 96 -1.40 -11.04 -5.77
C TRP A 96 -1.63 -11.45 -4.32
N VAL A 97 -1.40 -10.50 -3.41
CA VAL A 97 -1.60 -10.64 -1.98
C VAL A 97 -2.41 -9.46 -1.46
N LEU A 98 -3.49 -9.75 -0.74
CA LEU A 98 -4.24 -8.77 0.05
C LEU A 98 -3.71 -8.78 1.48
N ILE A 99 -3.33 -7.60 1.97
CA ILE A 99 -2.84 -7.33 3.32
C ILE A 99 -3.86 -6.44 4.03
N GLY A 100 -4.24 -6.83 5.25
CA GLY A 100 -5.23 -6.11 6.05
C GLY A 100 -4.67 -4.83 6.69
N LEU A 101 -5.55 -4.09 7.38
CA LEU A 101 -5.16 -2.91 8.16
C LEU A 101 -4.17 -3.26 9.28
N ASP A 102 -4.22 -4.47 9.82
CA ASP A 102 -3.27 -4.95 10.82
C ASP A 102 -1.87 -5.26 10.26
N GLY A 103 -1.71 -5.18 8.93
CA GLY A 103 -0.49 -5.57 8.22
C GLY A 103 -0.34 -7.08 8.02
N GLY A 104 -1.35 -7.87 8.41
CA GLY A 104 -1.36 -9.31 8.18
C GLY A 104 -1.84 -9.66 6.77
N ALA A 105 -1.17 -10.60 6.10
CA ALA A 105 -1.65 -11.16 4.85
C ALA A 105 -2.98 -11.89 5.08
N LYS A 106 -4.02 -11.52 4.31
CA LYS A 106 -5.38 -12.07 4.42
C LYS A 106 -5.67 -13.10 3.35
N LEU A 107 -5.10 -12.90 2.17
CA LEU A 107 -5.36 -13.73 1.02
C LEU A 107 -4.20 -13.63 0.03
N ARG A 108 -3.84 -14.76 -0.57
CA ARG A 108 -2.84 -14.87 -1.64
C ARG A 108 -3.42 -15.73 -2.75
N LYS A 109 -3.20 -15.32 -4.00
CA LYS A 109 -3.67 -16.03 -5.20
C LYS A 109 -2.60 -15.98 -6.29
N GLU A 110 -2.51 -17.05 -7.07
CA GLU A 110 -1.64 -17.18 -8.25
C GLU A 110 -2.50 -17.14 -9.52
N GLU A 111 -3.20 -16.02 -9.69
CA GLU A 111 -4.04 -15.71 -10.84
C GLU A 111 -3.98 -14.20 -11.13
N VAL A 112 -4.55 -13.77 -12.25
CA VAL A 112 -4.70 -12.33 -12.57
C VAL A 112 -5.54 -11.66 -11.47
N ILE A 113 -5.21 -10.40 -11.15
CA ILE A 113 -5.93 -9.66 -10.13
C ILE A 113 -7.42 -9.56 -10.44
N ASN A 114 -8.25 -9.78 -9.42
CA ASN A 114 -9.71 -9.69 -9.52
C ASN A 114 -10.24 -8.76 -8.43
N TRP A 115 -10.49 -7.51 -8.82
CA TRP A 115 -10.96 -6.46 -7.91
C TRP A 115 -12.29 -6.79 -7.23
N SER A 116 -13.25 -7.36 -7.97
CA SER A 116 -14.53 -7.76 -7.39
C SER A 116 -14.36 -8.79 -6.27
N TYR A 117 -13.47 -9.77 -6.46
CA TYR A 117 -13.18 -10.77 -5.45
C TYR A 117 -12.44 -10.19 -4.24
N ILE A 118 -11.50 -9.26 -4.47
CA ILE A 118 -10.81 -8.52 -3.41
C ILE A 118 -11.82 -7.72 -2.58
N PHE A 119 -12.75 -6.99 -3.22
CA PHE A 119 -13.75 -6.19 -2.52
C PHE A 119 -14.69 -7.06 -1.69
N LYS A 120 -15.19 -8.17 -2.23
CA LYS A 120 -15.98 -9.14 -1.46
C LYS A 120 -15.22 -9.67 -0.24
N THR A 121 -13.94 -9.97 -0.41
CA THR A 121 -13.06 -10.43 0.68
C THR A 121 -12.90 -9.33 1.74
N VAL A 122 -12.67 -8.09 1.31
CA VAL A 122 -12.52 -6.94 2.19
C VAL A 122 -13.80 -6.64 2.96
N ASP A 123 -14.93 -6.63 2.29
CA ASP A 123 -16.23 -6.36 2.88
C ASP A 123 -16.62 -7.44 3.89
N ALA A 124 -16.20 -8.70 3.71
CA ALA A 124 -16.39 -9.75 4.72
C ALA A 124 -15.53 -9.57 5.99
N MET A 125 -14.52 -8.70 6.01
CA MET A 125 -13.63 -8.56 7.16
C MET A 125 -14.29 -7.83 8.35
N PRO A 126 -14.08 -8.28 9.61
CA PRO A 126 -14.70 -7.67 10.79
C PRO A 126 -14.44 -6.17 10.96
N MET A 127 -13.22 -5.71 10.67
CA MET A 127 -12.88 -4.28 10.72
C MET A 127 -13.67 -3.48 9.68
N ARG A 128 -13.81 -4.00 8.45
CA ARG A 128 -14.58 -3.35 7.39
C ARG A 128 -16.06 -3.30 7.74
N GLN A 129 -16.60 -4.38 8.29
CA GLN A 129 -17.97 -4.41 8.82
C GLN A 129 -18.18 -3.38 9.95
N SER A 130 -17.17 -3.17 10.81
CA SER A 130 -17.23 -2.12 11.83
C SER A 130 -17.17 -0.71 11.24
N GLU A 131 -16.40 -0.46 10.17
CA GLU A 131 -16.36 0.82 9.46
C GLU A 131 -17.76 1.15 8.91
N ILE A 132 -18.36 0.21 8.18
CA ILE A 132 -19.69 0.36 7.57
C ILE A 132 -20.76 0.64 8.64
N ARG A 133 -20.74 -0.09 9.76
CA ARG A 133 -21.69 0.14 10.87
C ARG A 133 -21.55 1.55 11.45
N LYS A 134 -20.32 2.04 11.64
CA LYS A 134 -20.08 3.39 12.16
C LYS A 134 -20.58 4.46 11.20
N THR A 135 -20.40 4.29 9.89
CA THR A 135 -20.88 5.25 8.88
C THR A 135 -22.41 5.32 8.83
N LYS A 136 -23.12 4.21 9.08
CA LYS A 136 -24.59 4.17 9.10
C LYS A 136 -25.24 4.76 10.37
N SER A 137 -24.45 5.05 11.40
CA SER A 137 -24.94 5.57 12.68
C SER A 137 -24.91 7.10 12.77
N PHE A 138 -24.56 7.79 11.69
CA PHE A 138 -24.63 9.24 11.53
C PHE A 138 -25.58 9.58 10.38
#